data_AF-A0A1Y0E843-F1
#
_entry.id   AF-A0A1Y0E843-F1
#
_cell.length_a   1.000
_cell.length_b   1.000
_cell.length_c   1.000
_cell.angle_alpha   90.00
_cell.angle_beta   90.00
_cell.angle_gamma   90.00
#
_symmetry.space_group_name_H-M   'P 1'
#
loop_
_entity.id
_entity.type
_entity.pdbx_description
1 polymer ?
#
loop_
_entity_poly.entity_id
_entity_poly.type
_entity_poly.pdbx_seq_one_letter_code
_entity_poly.pdbx_strand_id
1 'polypeptide(L)' 'MPQAPRNTAADRAAEAFYGQTDAAFAQQLQDICRNDERLIAAFQRTRAAFLQDRRAPRGQA' A
#
# COMPACT_ATOMS: atom_id res chain seq x y z
N MET A 1 -8.80 -17.00 -19.03
CA MET A 1 -9.35 -16.47 -17.76
C MET A 1 -9.51 -14.97 -17.95
N PRO A 2 -10.70 -14.35 -17.78
CA PRO A 2 -10.82 -12.92 -17.97
C PRO A 2 -10.05 -12.23 -16.85
N GLN A 3 -8.98 -11.56 -17.24
CA GLN A 3 -8.12 -10.77 -16.39
C GLN A 3 -8.98 -9.66 -15.76
N ALA A 4 -9.15 -9.71 -14.43
CA ALA A 4 -9.94 -8.73 -13.69
C ALA A 4 -9.56 -7.30 -14.15
N PRO A 5 -10.53 -6.40 -14.41
CA PRO A 5 -10.23 -5.06 -14.86
C PRO A 5 -9.27 -4.45 -13.85
N ARG A 6 -8.06 -4.08 -14.30
CA ARG A 6 -7.10 -3.34 -13.48
C ARG A 6 -7.84 -2.12 -12.97
N ASN A 7 -8.21 -2.14 -11.68
CA ASN A 7 -8.93 -1.04 -11.08
C ASN A 7 -7.93 0.11 -10.92
N THR A 8 -7.77 0.91 -11.97
CA THR A 8 -6.77 1.98 -12.07
C THR A 8 -6.96 3.02 -10.96
N ALA A 9 -8.20 3.20 -10.50
CA ALA A 9 -8.51 4.07 -9.36
C ALA A 9 -7.96 3.49 -8.05
N ALA A 10 -8.10 2.18 -7.83
CA ALA A 10 -7.53 1.51 -6.66
C ALA A 10 -6.00 1.52 -6.68
N ASP A 11 -5.39 1.36 -7.85
CA ASP A 11 -3.93 1.39 -8.02
C ASP A 11 -3.36 2.79 -7.72
N ARG A 12 -4.00 3.85 -8.24
CA ARG A 12 -3.64 5.24 -7.90
C ARG A 12 -3.86 5.58 -6.43
N ALA A 13 -4.93 5.10 -5.82
CA ALA A 13 -5.18 5.31 -4.40
C ALA A 13 -4.12 4.60 -3.54
N ALA A 14 -3.74 3.38 -3.91
CA ALA A 14 -2.65 2.65 -3.27
C ALA A 14 -1.31 3.37 -3.44
N GLU A 15 -1.00 3.92 -4.60
CA GLU A 15 0.21 4.72 -4.80
C GLU A 15 0.21 6.00 -3.95
N ALA A 16 -0.89 6.76 -3.95
CA ALA A 16 -1.00 7.98 -3.16
C ALA A 16 -0.84 7.70 -1.65
N PHE A 17 -1.34 6.56 -1.18
CA PHE A 17 -1.35 6.20 0.24
C PHE A 17 -0.09 5.44 0.72
N TYR A 18 0.40 4.46 -0.05
CA TYR A 18 1.56 3.65 0.34
C TYR A 18 2.89 4.21 -0.18
N GLY A 19 2.85 5.04 -1.23
CA GLY A 19 4.01 5.70 -1.82
C GLY A 19 4.43 6.99 -1.12
N GLN A 20 3.64 7.49 -0.16
CA GLN A 20 4.01 8.65 0.65
C GLN A 20 5.19 8.37 1.59
N THR A 21 5.75 9.43 2.17
CA THR A 21 6.88 9.33 3.11
C THR A 21 6.48 8.59 4.39
N ASP A 22 7.47 7.99 5.07
CA ASP A 22 7.22 7.21 6.28
C ASP A 22 6.52 8.00 7.39
N ALA A 23 6.95 9.25 7.62
CA ALA A 23 6.33 10.16 8.58
C ALA A 23 4.86 10.47 8.25
N ALA A 24 4.56 10.78 6.98
CA ALA A 24 3.19 11.05 6.55
C ALA A 24 2.29 9.81 6.69
N PHE A 25 2.82 8.64 6.33
CA PHE A 25 2.12 7.36 6.46
C PHE A 25 1.83 7.00 7.91
N ALA A 26 2.81 7.17 8.81
CA ALA A 26 2.63 6.94 10.23
C ALA A 26 1.57 7.87 10.83
N GLN A 27 1.55 9.15 10.43
CA GLN A 27 0.56 10.11 10.90
C GLN A 27 -0.85 9.76 10.42
N GLN A 28 -1.02 9.37 9.15
CA GLN A 28 -2.32 8.90 8.64
C GLN A 28 -2.74 7.58 9.30
N LEU A 29 -1.82 6.67 9.58
CA LEU A 29 -2.16 5.44 10.27
C LEU A 29 -2.62 5.67 11.70
N GLN A 30 -1.99 6.60 12.42
CA GLN A 30 -2.43 6.95 13.76
C GLN A 30 -3.84 7.57 13.77
N ASP A 31 -4.19 8.34 12.74
CA ASP A 31 -5.53 8.92 12.59
C ASP A 31 -6.58 7.87 12.23
N ILE A 32 -6.29 7.02 11.24
CA ILE A 32 -7.21 5.98 10.73
C ILE A 32 -7.36 4.81 11.72
N CYS A 33 -6.26 4.40 12.36
CA CYS A 33 -6.20 3.20 13.21
C CYS A 33 -6.16 3.56 14.70
N ARG A 34 -6.70 4.72 15.10
CA ARG A 34 -6.56 5.33 16.43
C ARG A 34 -6.79 4.41 17.63
N ASN A 35 -7.55 3.33 17.45
CA ASN A 35 -7.85 2.33 18.47
C ASN A 35 -7.52 0.87 18.09
N ASP A 36 -6.84 0.64 16.96
CA ASP A 36 -6.74 -0.70 16.39
C ASP A 36 -5.31 -1.04 15.90
N GLU A 37 -4.52 -1.58 16.81
CA GLU A 37 -3.12 -1.97 16.57
C GLU A 37 -2.99 -3.04 15.47
N ARG A 38 -4.02 -3.90 15.33
CA ARG A 38 -4.07 -4.94 14.30
C ARG A 38 -4.18 -4.33 12.91
N LEU A 39 -4.91 -3.22 12.79
CA LEU A 39 -5.09 -2.49 11.54
C LEU A 39 -3.78 -1.80 11.15
N ILE A 40 -3.06 -1.21 12.12
CA ILE A 40 -1.72 -0.64 11.92
C ILE A 40 -0.77 -1.71 11.35
N ALA A 41 -0.73 -2.89 11.96
CA ALA A 41 0.12 -3.99 11.50
C ALA A 41 -0.24 -4.47 10.08
N ALA A 42 -1.53 -4.52 9.75
CA ALA A 42 -1.99 -4.88 8.41
C ALA A 42 -1.56 -3.85 7.36
N PHE A 43 -1.70 -2.55 7.65
CA PHE A 43 -1.26 -1.49 6.74
C PHE A 43 0.24 -1.44 6.56
N GLN A 44 1.03 -1.61 7.63
CA GLN A 44 2.49 -1.68 7.54
C GLN A 44 2.94 -2.86 6.68
N ARG A 45 2.36 -4.05 6.89
CA ARG A 45 2.64 -5.23 6.07
C ARG A 45 2.26 -5.03 4.60
N THR A 46 1.11 -4.40 4.36
CA THR A 46 0.63 -4.11 2.99
C THR A 46 1.54 -3.09 2.30
N ARG A 47 2.01 -2.06 3.00
CA ARG A 47 2.98 -1.10 2.48
C ARG A 47 4.31 -1.77 2.14
N ALA A 48 4.81 -2.64 3.00
CA ALA A 48 6.03 -3.39 2.75
C ALA A 48 5.91 -4.25 1.48
N ALA A 49 4.78 -4.94 1.29
CA ALA A 49 4.51 -5.71 0.08
C ALA A 49 4.41 -4.81 -1.17
N PHE A 50 3.73 -3.67 -1.07
CA PHE A 50 3.62 -2.69 -2.17
C PHE A 50 4.98 -2.14 -2.60
N LEU A 51 5.84 -1.79 -1.63
CA LEU A 51 7.18 -1.30 -1.91
C LEU A 51 8.10 -2.40 -2.46
N GLN A 52 7.95 -3.65 -2.01
CA GLN A 52 8.67 -4.80 -2.57
C GLN A 52 8.26 -5.10 -4.01
N ASP A 53 6.96 -5.11 -4.31
CA ASP A 53 6.45 -5.33 -5.68
C ASP A 53 6.94 -4.23 -6.64
N ARG A 54 7.08 -2.98 -6.16
CA ARG A 54 7.71 -1.91 -6.95
C ARG A 54 9.22 -2.00 -7.07
N ARG A 55 9.92 -2.55 -6.07
CA ARG A 55 11.38 -2.74 -6.10
C ARG A 55 11.82 -3.94 -6.91
N ALA A 56 10.97 -4.95 -7.02
CA ALA A 56 11.12 -6.05 -7.94
C ALA A 56 10.42 -5.64 -9.24
N PRO A 57 11.09 -4.98 -10.21
CA PRO A 57 10.54 -4.97 -11.55
C PRO A 57 10.28 -6.44 -11.88
N ARG A 58 9.02 -6.81 -12.11
CA ARG A 58 8.69 -8.10 -12.69
C ARG A 58 9.64 -8.28 -13.86
N GLY A 59 10.58 -9.21 -13.69
CA GLY A 59 11.59 -9.53 -14.69
C GLY A 59 10.87 -9.85 -15.98
N GLN A 60 10.82 -8.85 -16.85
CA GLN A 60 10.68 -9.03 -18.27
C GLN A 60 12.10 -9.32 -18.76
N ALA A 61 12.44 -10.59 -18.81
CA ALA A 61 13.56 -11.16 -19.57
C ALA A 61 13.24 -12.63 -19.83
#